data_AF-A0A378WCA7-F1
#
_entry.id   AF-A0A378WCA7-F1
#
_cell.length_a   1.000
_cell.length_b   1.000
_cell.length_c   1.000
_cell.angle_alpha   90.00
_cell.angle_beta   90.00
_cell.angle_gamma   90.00
#
_symmetry.space_group_name_H-M   'P 1'
#
loop_
_entity.id
_entity.type
_entity.pdbx_description
1 polymer ?
#
loop_
_entity_poly.entity_id
_entity_poly.type
_entity_poly.pdbx_seq_one_letter_code
_entity_poly.pdbx_strand_id
1 'polypeptide(L)'
;MLAEEVFGFGIYKESKGSGGRFYERCWLMGSEDVLYGRVHFGGQNNTILFELTGTGCGVAKEGWESRLFAFLTNAIRPKITRVDIAKDFFNGEYSPNQAREDRIKVCLPVITSNQKANVWGQIGKKTMKPK
;
A
#
# COMPACT_ATOMS: atom_id res chain seq x y z
N MET A 1 9.10 -11.71 -21.15
CA MET A 1 8.64 -10.32 -21.08
C MET A 1 9.41 -9.64 -19.96
N LEU A 2 10.07 -8.53 -20.26
CA LEU A 2 10.90 -7.78 -19.31
C LEU A 2 10.03 -6.80 -18.50
N ALA A 3 10.49 -6.39 -17.31
CA ALA A 3 9.79 -5.38 -16.50
C ALA A 3 9.60 -4.06 -17.27
N GLU A 4 10.58 -3.70 -18.09
CA GLU A 4 10.53 -2.52 -18.98
C GLU A 4 9.43 -2.60 -20.03
N GLU A 5 9.13 -3.80 -20.53
CA GLU A 5 8.05 -4.02 -21.50
C GLU A 5 6.67 -3.88 -20.82
N VAL A 6 6.56 -4.35 -19.57
CA VAL A 6 5.31 -4.27 -18.80
C VAL A 6 5.07 -2.85 -18.30
N PHE A 7 5.98 -2.31 -17.51
CA PHE A 7 5.79 -1.07 -16.75
C PHE A 7 6.38 0.17 -17.43
N GLY A 8 7.26 0.01 -18.42
CA GLY A 8 7.99 1.14 -19.02
C GLY A 8 9.24 1.56 -18.24
N PHE A 9 9.58 0.84 -17.17
CA PHE A 9 10.81 1.04 -16.39
C PHE A 9 11.35 -0.30 -15.87
N GLY A 10 12.64 -0.33 -15.56
CA GLY A 10 13.38 -1.53 -15.22
C GLY A 10 14.16 -1.43 -13.91
N ILE A 11 15.01 -2.42 -13.68
CA ILE A 11 15.95 -2.47 -12.55
C ILE A 11 17.07 -1.47 -12.80
N TYR A 12 17.37 -0.65 -11.79
CA TYR A 12 18.45 0.34 -11.85
C TYR A 12 19.65 -0.06 -10.99
N LYS A 13 19.44 -0.52 -9.75
CA LYS A 13 20.53 -0.93 -8.86
C LYS A 13 20.14 -2.06 -7.92
N GLU A 14 21.13 -2.85 -7.51
CA GLU A 14 20.96 -3.78 -6.41
C GLU A 14 20.87 -3.03 -5.07
N SER A 15 19.96 -3.46 -4.21
CA SER A 15 19.80 -2.94 -2.86
C SER A 15 20.91 -3.48 -1.95
N LYS A 16 21.37 -2.68 -0.99
CA LYS A 16 22.39 -3.10 0.00
C LYS A 16 21.92 -4.23 0.93
N GLY A 17 20.63 -4.59 0.89
CA GLY A 17 20.07 -5.70 1.64
C GLY A 17 18.75 -6.19 1.05
N SER A 18 18.28 -7.37 1.48
CA SER A 18 17.15 -8.08 0.91
C SER A 18 15.76 -7.44 1.13
N GLY A 19 15.69 -6.34 1.88
CA GLY A 19 14.45 -5.57 2.09
C GLY A 19 13.46 -6.22 3.06
N GLY A 20 13.90 -7.17 3.89
CA GLY A 20 13.09 -7.73 4.98
C GLY A 20 11.95 -8.65 4.52
N ARG A 21 12.04 -9.21 3.31
CA ARG A 21 11.02 -10.09 2.72
C ARG A 21 11.44 -11.57 2.64
N PHE A 22 12.51 -11.94 3.33
CA PHE A 22 13.07 -13.30 3.36
C PHE A 22 13.48 -13.85 1.98
N TYR A 23 13.76 -12.95 1.04
CA TYR A 23 14.45 -13.25 -0.20
C TYR A 23 15.95 -13.07 -0.01
N GLU A 24 16.76 -13.69 -0.87
CA GLU A 24 18.21 -13.59 -0.81
C GLU A 24 18.69 -12.22 -1.30
N ARG A 25 18.11 -11.72 -2.38
CA ARG A 25 18.54 -10.50 -3.06
C ARG A 25 17.36 -9.59 -3.38
N CYS A 26 17.65 -8.30 -3.49
CA CYS A 26 16.67 -7.24 -3.75
C CYS A 26 17.26 -6.23 -4.72
N TRP A 27 16.48 -5.84 -5.72
CA TRP A 27 16.82 -4.84 -6.72
C TRP A 27 15.79 -3.73 -6.72
N LEU A 28 16.25 -2.52 -6.97
CA LEU A 28 15.44 -1.32 -7.01
C LEU A 28 15.12 -1.00 -8.47
N MET A 29 13.84 -0.72 -8.74
CA MET A 29 13.35 -0.26 -10.03
C MET A 29 13.13 1.24 -10.00
N GLY A 30 13.56 1.93 -11.06
CA GLY A 30 13.39 3.37 -11.24
C GLY A 30 14.68 4.08 -11.60
N SER A 31 14.96 5.21 -10.94
CA SER A 31 16.15 6.03 -11.18
C SER A 31 17.00 6.17 -9.92
N GLU A 32 18.07 6.96 -10.00
CA GLU A 32 18.91 7.26 -8.83
C GLU A 32 18.13 7.94 -7.70
N ASP A 33 17.24 8.86 -8.08
CA ASP A 33 16.49 9.74 -7.18
C ASP A 33 15.11 9.21 -6.79
N VAL A 34 14.50 8.36 -7.63
CA VAL A 34 13.10 7.95 -7.44
C VAL A 34 12.94 6.43 -7.50
N LEU A 35 12.27 5.90 -6.47
CA LEU A 35 11.96 4.49 -6.34
C LEU A 35 10.56 4.18 -6.87
N TYR A 36 10.50 3.51 -8.01
CA TYR A 36 9.24 3.05 -8.62
C TYR A 36 8.82 1.67 -8.11
N GLY A 37 9.78 0.85 -7.67
CA GLY A 37 9.47 -0.45 -7.10
C GLY A 37 10.70 -1.25 -6.72
N ARG A 38 10.46 -2.50 -6.31
CA ARG A 38 11.49 -3.45 -5.94
C ARG A 38 11.20 -4.81 -6.57
N VAL A 39 12.27 -5.52 -6.90
CA VAL A 39 12.21 -6.92 -7.29
C VAL A 39 13.00 -7.71 -6.27
N HIS A 40 12.44 -8.77 -5.74
CA HIS A 40 13.14 -9.69 -4.85
C HIS A 40 13.28 -11.05 -5.53
N PHE A 41 14.44 -11.69 -5.38
CA PHE A 41 14.78 -12.98 -6.00
C PHE A 41 15.57 -13.85 -5.04
N GLY A 42 15.41 -15.17 -5.17
CA GLY A 42 16.11 -16.17 -4.36
C GLY A 42 15.48 -16.36 -2.99
N GLY A 43 15.76 -17.48 -2.32
CA GLY A 43 14.96 -17.93 -1.18
C GLY A 43 13.53 -18.28 -1.58
N GLN A 44 12.62 -18.43 -0.61
CA GLN A 44 11.16 -18.65 -0.82
C GLN A 44 10.81 -19.55 -2.04
N ASN A 45 11.44 -20.73 -2.15
CA ASN A 45 11.28 -21.67 -3.27
C ASN A 45 11.64 -21.10 -4.66
N ASN A 46 12.70 -20.30 -4.76
CA ASN A 46 13.19 -19.65 -5.98
C ASN A 46 12.11 -18.84 -6.70
N THR A 47 11.25 -18.18 -5.93
CA THR A 47 10.21 -17.30 -6.46
C THR A 47 10.74 -15.89 -6.70
N ILE A 48 9.95 -15.10 -7.43
CA ILE A 48 10.22 -13.69 -7.69
C ILE A 48 9.06 -12.88 -7.10
N LEU A 49 9.37 -11.83 -6.36
CA LEU A 49 8.39 -10.88 -5.85
C LEU A 49 8.60 -9.51 -6.48
N PHE A 50 7.56 -9.00 -7.13
CA PHE A 50 7.49 -7.62 -7.60
C PHE A 50 6.70 -6.78 -6.60
N GLU A 51 7.29 -5.66 -6.18
CA GLU A 51 6.64 -4.63 -5.36
C GLU A 51 6.66 -3.33 -6.14
N LEU A 52 5.48 -2.72 -6.37
CA LEU A 52 5.35 -1.41 -7.00
C LEU A 52 4.95 -0.38 -5.94
N THR A 53 5.56 0.80 -5.98
CA THR A 53 5.16 1.94 -5.14
C THR A 53 4.01 2.70 -5.80
N GLY A 54 3.29 3.53 -5.04
CA GLY A 54 2.28 4.42 -5.62
C GLY A 54 2.85 5.33 -6.70
N THR A 55 4.08 5.83 -6.51
CA THR A 55 4.82 6.58 -7.53
C THR A 55 5.09 5.74 -8.78
N GLY A 56 5.52 4.49 -8.61
CA GLY A 56 5.73 3.56 -9.72
C GLY A 56 4.47 3.31 -10.54
N CYS A 57 3.32 3.12 -9.88
CA CYS A 57 2.02 2.99 -10.55
C CYS A 57 1.65 4.26 -11.32
N GLY A 58 1.95 5.45 -10.78
CA GLY A 58 1.65 6.73 -11.42
C GLY A 58 2.51 7.03 -12.66
N VAL A 59 3.75 6.55 -12.71
CA VAL A 59 4.66 6.75 -13.85
C VAL A 59 4.67 5.58 -14.84
N ALA A 60 3.97 4.48 -14.53
CA ALA A 60 3.93 3.31 -15.38
C ALA A 60 3.33 3.65 -16.75
N LYS A 61 3.90 3.05 -17.80
CA LYS A 61 3.45 3.25 -19.18
C LYS A 61 1.98 2.86 -19.32
N GLU A 62 1.20 3.70 -20.00
CA GLU A 62 -0.23 3.47 -20.25
C GLU A 62 -0.51 2.04 -20.73
N GLY A 63 -1.55 1.41 -20.17
CA GLY A 63 -1.93 0.03 -20.44
C GLY A 63 -1.02 -1.02 -19.79
N TRP A 64 -0.21 -0.65 -18.79
CA TRP A 64 0.64 -1.58 -18.04
C TRP A 64 -0.18 -2.66 -17.34
N GLU A 65 -1.41 -2.37 -16.95
CA GLU A 65 -2.34 -3.29 -16.30
C GLU A 65 -2.66 -4.47 -17.23
N SER A 66 -2.93 -4.19 -18.51
CA SER A 66 -3.20 -5.21 -19.52
C SER A 66 -1.96 -6.04 -19.83
N ARG A 67 -0.79 -5.41 -19.88
CA ARG A 67 0.49 -6.14 -20.07
C ARG A 67 0.83 -6.99 -18.87
N LEU A 68 0.59 -6.49 -17.65
CA LEU A 68 0.77 -7.24 -16.42
C LEU A 68 -0.19 -8.43 -16.36
N PHE A 69 -1.46 -8.23 -16.73
CA PHE A 69 -2.44 -9.31 -16.83
C PHE A 69 -1.99 -10.40 -17.82
N ALA A 70 -1.55 -10.01 -19.01
CA ALA A 70 -1.02 -10.95 -20.00
C ALA A 70 0.22 -11.69 -19.49
N PHE A 71 1.12 -11.00 -18.78
CA PHE A 71 2.29 -11.60 -18.16
C PHE A 71 1.91 -12.63 -17.09
N LEU A 72 1.04 -12.26 -16.14
CA LEU A 72 0.61 -13.14 -15.05
C LEU A 72 -0.13 -14.36 -15.57
N THR A 73 -0.95 -14.21 -16.62
CA THR A 73 -1.67 -15.33 -17.25
C THR A 73 -0.73 -16.42 -17.78
N ASN A 74 0.47 -16.04 -18.22
CA ASN A 74 1.49 -16.97 -18.71
C ASN A 74 2.53 -17.38 -17.66
N ALA A 75 2.44 -16.83 -16.43
CA ALA A 75 3.41 -17.09 -15.38
C ALA A 75 3.14 -18.43 -14.65
N ILE A 76 4.18 -19.00 -14.05
CA ILE A 76 4.06 -20.21 -13.25
C ILE A 76 3.59 -19.83 -11.84
N ARG A 77 2.38 -20.25 -11.46
CA ARG A 77 1.77 -19.99 -10.14
C ARG A 77 1.79 -18.50 -9.73
N PRO A 78 1.25 -17.60 -10.56
CA PRO A 78 1.17 -16.18 -10.21
C PRO A 78 0.34 -15.99 -8.95
N LYS A 79 0.79 -15.10 -8.06
CA LYS A 79 0.01 -14.71 -6.88
C LYS A 79 0.12 -13.21 -6.68
N ILE A 80 -1.03 -12.54 -6.68
CA ILE A 80 -1.14 -11.17 -6.24
C ILE A 80 -1.28 -11.19 -4.71
N THR A 81 -0.28 -10.66 -4.01
CA THR A 81 -0.24 -10.69 -2.53
C THR A 81 -0.84 -9.43 -1.91
N ARG A 82 -0.85 -8.32 -2.64
CA ARG A 82 -1.43 -7.03 -2.22
C ARG A 82 -1.80 -6.18 -3.44
N VAL A 83 -2.94 -5.49 -3.35
CA VAL A 83 -3.37 -4.45 -4.28
C VAL A 83 -3.98 -3.32 -3.46
N ASP A 84 -3.53 -2.11 -3.71
CA ASP A 84 -4.12 -0.89 -3.17
C ASP A 84 -4.81 -0.15 -4.34
N ILE A 85 -6.07 0.26 -4.16
CA ILE A 85 -6.85 1.00 -5.16
C ILE A 85 -7.11 2.41 -4.60
N ALA A 86 -6.83 3.42 -5.41
CA ALA A 86 -7.09 4.82 -5.07
C ALA A 86 -8.13 5.42 -6.03
N LYS A 87 -8.88 6.41 -5.53
CA LYS A 87 -9.74 7.27 -6.31
C LYS A 87 -9.44 8.71 -5.93
N ASP A 88 -9.08 9.51 -6.91
CA ASP A 88 -8.79 10.92 -6.72
C ASP A 88 -10.05 11.77 -6.89
N PHE A 89 -10.25 12.72 -5.98
CA PHE A 89 -11.39 13.64 -5.96
C PHE A 89 -10.90 15.07 -6.23
N PHE A 90 -10.64 15.38 -7.50
CA PHE A 90 -10.06 16.67 -7.89
C PHE A 90 -11.05 17.83 -7.84
N ASN A 91 -12.37 17.58 -7.87
CA ASN A 91 -13.38 18.63 -7.87
C ASN A 91 -14.02 18.85 -6.50
N GLY A 92 -13.37 18.35 -5.43
CA GLY A 92 -13.87 18.49 -4.07
C GLY A 92 -15.10 17.63 -3.78
N GLU A 93 -15.34 16.56 -4.55
CA GLU A 93 -16.49 15.67 -4.37
C GLU A 93 -16.48 14.97 -3.00
N TYR A 94 -15.30 14.82 -2.40
CA TYR A 94 -15.13 14.20 -1.10
C TYR A 94 -13.92 14.78 -0.36
N SER A 95 -14.14 15.32 0.84
CA SER A 95 -13.08 15.95 1.64
C SER A 95 -12.60 15.05 2.78
N PRO A 96 -11.36 15.23 3.28
CA PRO A 96 -10.87 14.49 4.45
C PRO A 96 -11.75 14.69 5.69
N ASN A 97 -12.37 15.88 5.85
CA ASN A 97 -13.29 16.16 6.95
C ASN A 97 -14.58 15.34 6.81
N GLN A 98 -15.13 15.27 5.60
CA GLN A 98 -16.28 14.42 5.30
C GLN A 98 -15.97 12.95 5.59
N ALA A 99 -14.80 12.47 5.16
CA ALA A 99 -14.33 11.12 5.45
C ALA A 99 -14.24 10.81 6.94
N ARG A 100 -13.77 11.77 7.74
CA ARG A 100 -13.72 11.65 9.21
C ARG A 100 -15.12 11.54 9.81
N GLU A 101 -16.04 12.40 9.37
CA GLU A 101 -17.42 12.39 9.87
C GLU A 101 -18.14 11.09 9.53
N ASP A 102 -18.01 10.62 8.30
CA ASP A 102 -18.67 9.39 7.85
C ASP A 102 -18.11 8.17 8.59
N ARG A 103 -16.79 8.14 8.84
CA ARG A 103 -16.20 7.12 9.72
C ARG A 103 -16.79 7.16 11.14
N ILE A 104 -16.98 8.34 11.71
CA ILE A 104 -17.54 8.50 13.06
C ILE A 104 -19.02 8.06 13.09
N LYS A 105 -19.81 8.44 12.09
CA LYS A 105 -21.22 8.06 11.96
C LYS A 105 -21.40 6.55 11.80
N VAL A 106 -20.52 5.90 11.04
CA VAL A 106 -20.54 4.44 10.83
C VAL A 106 -20.02 3.67 12.04
N CYS A 107 -18.99 4.18 12.73
CA CYS A 107 -18.38 3.49 13.89
C CYS A 107 -19.07 3.78 15.23
N LEU A 108 -19.92 4.80 15.34
CA LEU A 108 -20.77 4.98 16.51
C LEU A 108 -22.05 4.15 16.30
N PRO A 109 -22.25 3.02 17.01
CA PRO A 109 -23.60 2.48 17.11
C PRO A 109 -24.47 3.59 17.68
N VAL A 110 -25.71 3.70 17.18
CA VAL A 110 -26.72 4.66 17.60
C VAL A 110 -26.82 4.68 19.14
N ILE A 111 -26.02 5.52 19.79
CA ILE A 111 -26.19 5.81 21.21
C ILE A 111 -27.38 6.76 21.24
N THR A 112 -28.56 6.17 21.39
CA THR A 112 -29.76 6.94 21.73
C THR A 112 -29.44 7.82 22.93
N SER A 113 -30.04 9.01 22.94
CA SER A 113 -29.78 10.12 23.88
C SER A 113 -29.77 9.75 25.37
N ASN A 114 -30.20 8.55 25.75
CA ASN A 114 -30.25 8.06 27.13
C ASN A 114 -28.96 7.44 27.69
N GLN A 115 -27.87 7.30 26.94
CA GLN A 115 -26.62 6.72 27.49
C GLN A 115 -25.43 7.68 27.62
N LYS A 116 -25.57 8.97 27.27
CA LYS A 116 -24.47 9.95 27.37
C LYS A 116 -24.00 10.24 28.81
N ALA A 117 -24.79 9.92 29.83
CA ALA A 117 -24.47 10.26 31.22
C ALA A 117 -23.42 9.34 31.89
N ASN A 118 -23.22 8.11 31.42
CA ASN A 118 -22.42 7.12 32.16
C ASN A 118 -20.98 6.93 31.67
N VAL A 119 -20.61 7.43 30.50
CA VAL A 119 -19.25 7.23 29.95
C VAL A 119 -18.26 8.30 30.47
N TRP A 120 -18.71 9.53 30.72
CA TRP A 120 -17.85 10.59 31.23
C TRP A 120 -17.52 10.44 32.73
N GLY A 121 -18.30 9.66 33.48
CA GLY A 121 -18.06 9.39 34.92
C GLY A 121 -16.86 8.48 35.20
N GLN A 122 -16.36 7.73 34.21
CA GLN A 122 -15.28 6.75 34.41
C GLN A 122 -13.88 7.27 34.02
N ILE A 123 -13.77 8.45 33.38
CA ILE A 123 -12.48 9.00 32.92
C ILE A 123 -11.83 9.92 33.99
N GLY A 124 -12.59 10.31 35.03
CA GLY A 124 -12.19 11.33 36.01
C GLY A 124 -11.43 10.89 37.27
N LYS A 125 -10.79 9.71 37.31
CA LYS A 125 -9.98 9.29 38.49
C LYS A 125 -8.68 8.56 38.12
N LYS A 126 -7.77 9.25 37.43
CA LYS A 126 -6.33 8.98 37.59
C LYS A 126 -5.64 10.29 37.96
N THR A 127 -5.68 10.59 39.25
CA THR A 127 -4.89 11.64 39.88
C THR A 127 -3.40 11.34 39.68
N MET A 128 -2.73 12.30 39.08
CA MET A 128 -1.28 12.45 38.94
C MET A 128 -0.62 12.31 40.32
N LYS A 129 0.29 11.35 40.51
CA LYS A 129 1.18 11.33 41.70
C LYS A 129 2.40 12.20 41.39
N PRO A 130 2.72 13.22 42.22
CA PRO A 130 3.96 13.99 42.05
C PRO A 130 5.17 13.13 42.43
N LYS A 131 6.31 13.40 41.77
CA LYS A 131 7.63 12.86 42.10
C LYS A 131 8.18 13.50 43.37
#